data_AF-A0A699VUP9-F1
#
_entry.id   AF-A0A699VUP9-F1
#
_cell.length_a   1.000
_cell.length_b   1.000
_cell.length_c   1.000
_cell.angle_alpha   90.00
_cell.angle_beta   90.00
_cell.angle_gamma   90.00
#
_symmetry.space_group_name_H-M   'P 1'
#
loop_
_entity.id
_entity.type
_entity.pdbx_description
1 polymer ?
#
loop_
_entity_poly.entity_id
_entity_poly.type
_entity_poly.pdbx_seq_one_letter_code
_entity_poly.pdbx_strand_id
1 'polypeptide(L)'
;MRGTPDGSRPGVFYVPILDATKFNTTSGMESLFLHEAIPGHHYQISLQQENVNQPQFRRFGGYSAFSEGWALYCESLGPELGLYTDPYQKIGALGDDIHRAIRLVVDVGMHAKGMSREEAIAYMMANEP
;
A
#
# COMPACT_ATOMS: atom_id res chain seq x y z
N MET A 1 -2.72 11.08 4.70
CA MET A 1 -3.94 11.82 5.09
C MET A 1 -4.66 12.33 3.86
N ARG A 2 -5.98 12.16 3.79
CA ARG A 2 -6.81 12.59 2.66
C ARG A 2 -6.98 14.12 2.65
N GLY A 3 -6.90 14.71 1.46
CA GLY A 3 -7.27 16.11 1.25
C GLY A 3 -8.75 16.35 1.51
N THR A 4 -9.14 17.61 1.68
CA THR A 4 -10.56 17.99 1.74
C THR A 4 -11.10 18.23 0.34
N PRO A 5 -12.39 17.95 0.09
CA PRO A 5 -13.00 18.14 -1.24
C PRO A 5 -13.06 19.60 -1.71
N ASP A 6 -12.97 20.55 -0.76
CA ASP A 6 -12.95 21.98 -1.01
C ASP A 6 -11.53 22.54 -1.23
N GLY A 7 -10.51 21.69 -1.19
CA GLY A 7 -9.10 22.08 -1.36
C GLY A 7 -8.49 22.83 -0.19
N SER A 8 -9.23 23.10 0.89
CA SER A 8 -8.72 23.83 2.07
C SER A 8 -7.60 23.08 2.80
N ARG A 9 -7.56 21.75 2.70
CA ARG A 9 -6.48 20.89 3.19
C ARG A 9 -5.96 20.00 2.07
N PRO A 10 -4.65 20.02 1.77
CA PRO A 10 -4.06 19.12 0.80
C PRO A 10 -4.02 17.68 1.31
N GLY A 11 -3.94 16.71 0.39
CA GLY A 11 -3.54 15.35 0.73
C GLY A 11 -2.07 15.30 1.14
N VAL A 12 -1.73 14.52 2.16
CA VAL A 12 -0.37 14.43 2.70
C VAL A 12 0.07 12.98 2.76
N PHE A 13 1.22 12.67 2.16
CA PHE A 13 1.93 11.41 2.33
C PHE A 13 2.92 11.56 3.48
N TYR A 14 2.78 10.74 4.53
CA TYR A 14 3.66 10.76 5.70
C TYR A 14 4.59 9.56 5.64
N VAL A 15 5.90 9.80 5.76
CA VAL A 15 6.91 8.74 5.89
C VAL A 15 7.64 8.90 7.21
N PRO A 16 7.25 8.14 8.25
CA PRO A 16 7.99 8.15 9.50
C PRO A 16 9.30 7.36 9.34
N ILE A 17 10.43 8.06 9.40
CA ILE A 17 11.77 7.45 9.46
C ILE A 17 12.23 7.50 10.91
N LEU A 18 12.06 6.38 11.64
CA LEU A 18 12.41 6.30 13.06
C LEU A 18 13.93 6.30 13.30
N ASP A 19 14.68 5.68 12.39
CA ASP A 19 16.14 5.61 12.43
C ASP A 19 16.70 5.77 11.01
N ALA A 20 17.19 6.98 10.71
CA ALA A 20 17.72 7.31 9.40
C ALA A 20 18.99 6.52 9.03
N THR A 21 19.68 5.91 10.02
CA THR A 21 20.87 5.10 9.76
C THR A 21 20.54 3.70 9.24
N LYS A 22 19.29 3.25 9.41
CA LYS A 22 18.80 1.94 8.96
C LYS A 22 17.96 2.01 7.69
N PHE A 23 17.31 3.15 7.45
CA PHE A 23 16.51 3.38 6.27
C PHE A 23 17.37 3.41 5.00
N ASN A 24 17.04 2.60 4.01
CA ASN A 24 17.87 2.43 2.81
C ASN A 24 17.05 2.04 1.57
N THR A 25 17.74 1.82 0.44
CA THR A 25 17.11 1.54 -0.87
C THR A 25 16.21 0.29 -0.88
N THR A 26 16.46 -0.71 -0.03
CA THR A 26 15.61 -1.91 0.07
C THR A 26 14.41 -1.72 1.00
N SER A 27 14.23 -0.53 1.61
CA SER A 27 13.10 -0.25 2.51
C SER A 27 11.76 0.00 1.79
N GLY A 28 11.66 -0.24 0.47
CA GLY A 28 10.39 -0.15 -0.27
C GLY A 28 9.88 1.28 -0.50
N MET A 29 10.75 2.29 -0.53
CA MET A 29 10.28 3.69 -0.60
C MET A 29 9.56 4.02 -1.92
N GLU A 30 10.01 3.45 -3.05
CA GLU A 30 9.35 3.70 -4.34
C GLU A 30 7.98 3.00 -4.44
N SER A 31 7.87 1.75 -3.94
CA SER A 31 6.59 1.04 -3.84
C SER A 31 5.65 1.78 -2.90
N LEU A 32 6.14 2.16 -1.71
CA LEU A 32 5.35 2.94 -0.75
C LEU A 32 4.87 4.27 -1.34
N PHE A 33 5.71 4.97 -2.11
CA PHE A 33 5.30 6.20 -2.79
C PHE A 33 4.18 5.94 -3.81
N LEU A 34 4.33 4.91 -4.65
CA LEU A 34 3.28 4.52 -5.60
C LEU A 34 1.99 4.12 -4.90
N HIS A 35 2.08 3.47 -3.74
CA HIS A 35 0.95 3.02 -2.93
C HIS A 35 0.18 4.19 -2.30
N GLU A 36 0.88 5.08 -1.59
CA GLU A 36 0.27 6.11 -0.76
C GLU A 36 -0.01 7.41 -1.51
N ALA A 37 0.87 7.75 -2.46
CA ALA A 37 0.85 9.01 -3.18
C ALA A 37 0.30 8.81 -4.60
N ILE A 38 1.17 8.93 -5.60
CA ILE A 38 0.78 8.98 -7.01
C ILE A 38 1.40 7.79 -7.73
N PRO A 39 0.62 6.94 -8.41
CA PRO A 39 -0.82 7.06 -8.69
C PRO A 39 -1.76 6.33 -7.71
N GLY A 40 -1.29 5.95 -6.52
CA GLY A 40 -2.07 5.20 -5.52
C GLY A 40 -3.13 6.00 -4.77
N HIS A 41 -3.16 5.87 -3.44
CA HIS A 41 -4.24 6.38 -2.58
C HIS A 41 -4.53 7.87 -2.78
N HIS A 42 -3.51 8.73 -2.82
CA HIS A 42 -3.73 10.16 -3.01
C HIS A 42 -4.47 10.43 -4.32
N TYR A 43 -4.05 9.79 -5.42
CA TYR A 43 -4.64 10.00 -6.73
C TYR A 43 -6.06 9.43 -6.81
N GLN A 44 -6.24 8.18 -6.37
CA GLN A 44 -7.54 7.48 -6.37
C GLN A 44 -8.60 8.24 -5.58
N ILE A 45 -8.27 8.64 -4.35
CA ILE A 45 -9.23 9.25 -3.43
C ILE A 45 -9.57 10.67 -3.88
N SER A 46 -8.60 11.44 -4.36
CA SER A 46 -8.85 12.80 -4.86
C SER A 46 -9.81 12.76 -6.06
N LEU A 47 -9.56 11.88 -7.04
CA LEU A 47 -10.46 11.70 -8.19
C LEU A 47 -11.88 11.26 -7.78
N GLN A 48 -11.98 10.35 -6.79
CA GLN A 48 -13.27 9.92 -6.26
C GLN A 48 -14.04 11.08 -5.61
N GLN A 49 -13.37 11.94 -4.86
CA GLN A 49 -13.97 13.09 -4.20
C GLN A 49 -14.36 14.21 -5.18
N GLU A 50 -13.55 14.46 -6.20
CA GLU A 50 -13.75 15.50 -7.22
C GLU A 50 -14.92 15.20 -8.17
N ASN A 51 -15.33 13.94 -8.29
CA ASN A 51 -16.40 13.52 -9.18
C ASN A 51 -17.81 13.93 -8.68
N VAL A 52 -18.18 15.19 -8.91
CA VAL A 52 -19.49 15.77 -8.55
C VAL A 52 -20.69 15.14 -9.26
N ASN A 53 -20.47 14.34 -10.31
CA ASN A 53 -21.53 13.59 -10.99
C ASN A 53 -21.99 12.35 -10.21
N GLN A 54 -21.29 11.98 -9.13
CA GLN A 54 -21.64 10.85 -8.28
C GLN A 54 -22.32 11.31 -6.98
N PRO A 55 -23.22 10.50 -6.40
CA PRO A 55 -23.82 10.79 -5.10
C PRO A 55 -22.75 10.77 -4.00
N GLN A 56 -23.00 11.51 -2.92
CA GLN A 56 -22.03 11.70 -1.82
C GLN A 56 -21.52 10.38 -1.23
N PHE A 57 -22.37 9.37 -1.07
CA PHE A 57 -21.95 8.07 -0.53
C PHE A 57 -20.94 7.34 -1.42
N ARG A 58 -20.92 7.60 -2.73
CA ARG A 58 -19.90 7.08 -3.65
C ARG A 58 -18.64 7.92 -3.67
N ARG A 59 -18.74 9.23 -3.42
CA ARG A 59 -17.59 10.15 -3.36
C ARG A 59 -16.79 10.01 -2.06
N PHE A 60 -17.48 9.70 -0.97
CA PHE A 60 -16.90 9.68 0.38
C PHE A 60 -16.93 8.29 1.04
N GLY A 61 -17.54 7.30 0.39
CA GLY A 61 -17.50 5.90 0.83
C GLY A 61 -16.12 5.27 0.63
N GLY A 62 -15.80 4.28 1.46
CA GLY A 62 -14.57 3.48 1.36
C GLY A 62 -14.89 2.02 1.10
N TYR A 63 -14.16 1.42 0.16
CA TYR A 63 -14.23 0.00 -0.17
C TYR A 63 -12.82 -0.58 -0.11
N SER A 64 -12.45 -1.21 1.02
CA SER A 64 -11.05 -1.59 1.30
C SER A 64 -10.43 -2.44 0.19
N ALA A 65 -11.15 -3.46 -0.31
CA ALA A 65 -10.65 -4.31 -1.39
C ALA A 65 -10.34 -3.50 -2.66
N PHE A 66 -11.12 -2.47 -2.96
CA PHE A 66 -10.88 -1.60 -4.11
C PHE A 66 -9.75 -0.61 -3.84
N SER A 67 -9.74 0.07 -2.68
CA SER A 67 -8.74 1.10 -2.39
C SER A 67 -7.34 0.53 -2.18
N GLU A 68 -7.21 -0.56 -1.43
CA GLU A 68 -5.94 -1.26 -1.21
C GLU A 68 -5.50 -2.00 -2.48
N GLY A 69 -6.45 -2.64 -3.18
CA GLY A 69 -6.17 -3.31 -4.46
C GLY A 69 -5.70 -2.35 -5.54
N TRP A 70 -6.28 -1.13 -5.61
CA TRP A 70 -5.80 -0.06 -6.49
C TRP A 70 -4.36 0.32 -6.17
N ALA A 71 -4.05 0.55 -4.88
CA ALA A 71 -2.71 0.95 -4.47
C ALA A 71 -1.66 -0.15 -4.77
N LEU A 72 -1.98 -1.43 -4.49
CA LEU A 72 -1.14 -2.57 -4.85
C LEU A 72 -0.96 -2.72 -6.36
N TYR A 73 -2.03 -2.48 -7.14
CA TYR A 73 -1.92 -2.42 -8.59
C TYR A 73 -0.96 -1.31 -9.04
N CYS A 74 -1.04 -0.12 -8.44
CA CYS A 74 -0.12 0.97 -8.75
C CYS A 74 1.33 0.65 -8.41
N GLU A 75 1.61 -0.06 -7.30
CA GLU A 75 2.96 -0.55 -6.98
C GLU A 75 3.52 -1.43 -8.11
N SER A 76 2.67 -2.26 -8.73
CA SER A 76 3.07 -3.16 -9.83
C SER A 76 3.47 -2.41 -11.12
N LEU A 77 2.93 -1.19 -11.32
CA LEU A 77 3.22 -0.34 -12.49
C LEU A 77 4.59 0.34 -12.42
N GLY A 78 5.31 0.24 -11.30
CA GLY A 78 6.59 0.94 -11.11
C GLY A 78 7.56 0.83 -12.29
N PRO A 79 7.86 -0.36 -12.85
CA PRO A 79 8.76 -0.48 -14.01
C PRO A 79 8.26 0.28 -15.25
N GLU A 80 6.95 0.27 -15.51
CA GLU A 80 6.33 0.96 -16.63
C GLU A 80 6.36 2.48 -16.46
N LEU A 81 6.37 2.95 -15.22
CA LEU A 81 6.49 4.35 -14.82
C LEU A 81 7.94 4.81 -14.66
N GLY A 82 8.93 3.95 -14.94
CA GLY A 82 10.35 4.27 -14.85
C GLY A 82 10.93 4.22 -13.43
N LEU A 83 10.27 3.55 -12.50
CA LEU A 83 10.76 3.26 -11.15
C LEU A 83 11.37 1.85 -11.07
N TYR A 84 11.96 1.54 -9.92
CA TYR A 84 12.69 0.30 -9.64
C TYR A 84 13.88 0.08 -10.57
N THR A 85 14.57 1.16 -10.93
CA THR A 85 15.72 1.13 -11.84
C THR A 85 16.96 0.49 -11.22
N ASP A 86 17.06 0.55 -9.89
CA ASP A 86 18.05 -0.19 -9.11
C ASP A 86 17.45 -1.52 -8.63
N PRO A 87 18.12 -2.68 -8.84
CA PRO A 87 17.69 -3.97 -8.32
C PRO A 87 17.35 -3.98 -6.83
N TYR A 88 18.00 -3.15 -6.00
CA TYR A 88 17.69 -3.03 -4.57
C TYR A 88 16.34 -2.35 -4.31
N GLN A 89 15.94 -1.39 -5.15
CA GLN A 89 14.60 -0.80 -5.11
C GLN A 89 13.56 -1.85 -5.47
N LYS A 90 13.86 -2.69 -6.49
CA LYS A 90 12.96 -3.79 -6.88
C LYS A 90 12.83 -4.84 -5.77
N ILE A 91 13.91 -5.15 -5.05
CA ILE A 91 13.86 -6.00 -3.85
C ILE A 91 12.96 -5.39 -2.78
N GLY A 92 13.05 -4.08 -2.53
CA GLY A 92 12.15 -3.40 -1.60
C GLY A 92 10.67 -3.56 -1.99
N ALA A 93 10.36 -3.34 -3.27
CA ALA A 93 8.99 -3.53 -3.80
C ALA A 93 8.51 -4.98 -3.72
N LEU A 94 9.38 -5.96 -3.96
CA LEU A 94 9.04 -7.37 -3.81
C LEU A 94 8.87 -7.79 -2.35
N GLY A 95 9.66 -7.19 -1.44
CA GLY A 95 9.49 -7.33 0.01
C GLY A 95 8.13 -6.81 0.48
N ASP A 96 7.71 -5.68 -0.08
CA ASP A 96 6.36 -5.17 0.13
C ASP A 96 5.28 -6.14 -0.40
N ASP A 97 5.42 -6.62 -1.64
CA ASP A 97 4.45 -7.51 -2.29
C ASP A 97 4.28 -8.85 -1.54
N ILE A 98 5.39 -9.51 -1.17
CA ILE A 98 5.34 -10.78 -0.44
C ILE A 98 4.67 -10.63 0.93
N HIS A 99 4.88 -9.50 1.62
CA HIS A 99 4.19 -9.22 2.87
C HIS A 99 2.67 -9.23 2.70
N ARG A 100 2.14 -8.66 1.60
CA ARG A 100 0.69 -8.70 1.32
C ARG A 100 0.21 -10.08 0.88
N ALA A 101 1.01 -10.85 0.14
CA ALA A 101 0.68 -12.23 -0.22
C ALA A 101 0.58 -13.13 1.03
N ILE A 102 1.49 -12.97 1.99
CA ILE A 102 1.49 -13.71 3.25
C ILE A 102 0.23 -13.41 4.07
N ARG A 103 -0.25 -12.15 4.08
CA ARG A 103 -1.51 -11.79 4.76
C ARG A 103 -2.69 -12.66 4.31
N LEU A 104 -2.78 -13.03 3.03
CA LEU A 104 -3.84 -13.91 2.55
C LEU A 104 -3.73 -15.33 3.15
N VAL A 105 -2.51 -15.84 3.32
CA VAL A 105 -2.28 -17.16 3.91
C VAL A 105 -2.62 -17.16 5.39
N VAL A 106 -2.11 -16.18 6.14
CA VAL A 106 -2.31 -16.15 7.61
C VAL A 106 -3.75 -15.78 7.99
N ASP A 107 -4.40 -14.85 7.28
CA ASP A 107 -5.79 -14.48 7.55
C ASP A 107 -6.73 -15.68 7.38
N VAL A 108 -6.69 -16.31 6.19
CA VAL A 108 -7.49 -17.51 5.91
C VAL A 108 -7.06 -18.68 6.79
N GLY A 109 -5.76 -18.82 7.04
CA GLY A 109 -5.20 -19.83 7.93
C GLY A 109 -5.81 -19.77 9.32
N MET A 110 -5.81 -18.58 9.92
CA MET A 110 -6.33 -18.37 11.27
C MET A 110 -7.85 -18.48 11.32
N HIS A 111 -8.55 -17.85 10.38
CA HIS A 111 -10.00 -17.71 10.45
C HIS A 111 -10.78 -18.90 9.88
N ALA A 112 -10.18 -19.72 9.01
CA ALA A 112 -10.86 -20.83 8.36
C ALA A 112 -10.14 -22.19 8.47
N LYS A 113 -8.86 -22.22 8.86
CA LYS A 113 -8.05 -23.46 8.88
C LYS A 113 -7.50 -23.83 10.27
N GLY A 114 -7.79 -23.03 11.30
CA GLY A 114 -7.38 -23.32 12.67
C GLY A 114 -5.90 -23.05 12.97
N MET A 115 -5.22 -22.25 12.14
CA MET A 115 -3.86 -21.78 12.41
C MET A 115 -3.87 -20.96 13.70
N SER A 116 -3.05 -21.34 14.67
CA SER A 116 -2.83 -20.58 15.90
C SER A 116 -2.05 -19.29 15.62
N ARG A 117 -2.10 -18.37 16.59
CA ARG A 117 -1.32 -17.12 16.53
C ARG A 117 0.18 -17.40 16.40
N GLU A 118 0.68 -18.38 17.15
CA GLU A 118 2.09 -18.74 17.18
C GLU A 118 2.54 -19.34 15.84
N GLU A 119 1.70 -20.16 15.21
CA GLU A 119 1.94 -20.67 13.84
C GLU A 119 1.90 -19.56 12.80
N ALA A 120 0.98 -18.59 12.91
CA ALA A 120 0.93 -17.44 12.01
C ALA A 120 2.20 -16.59 12.11
N ILE A 121 2.67 -16.30 13.33
CA ILE A 121 3.93 -15.58 13.55
C ILE A 121 5.10 -16.36 12.96
N ALA A 122 5.20 -17.67 13.23
CA ALA A 122 6.25 -18.50 12.68
C ALA A 122 6.22 -18.51 11.14
N TYR A 123 5.02 -18.56 10.54
CA TYR A 123 4.85 -18.50 9.09
C TYR A 123 5.32 -17.16 8.52
N MET A 124 4.91 -16.03 9.10
CA MET A 124 5.36 -14.71 8.65
C MET A 124 6.88 -14.57 8.75
N MET A 125 7.47 -14.91 9.90
CA MET A 125 8.92 -14.81 10.13
C MET A 125 9.75 -15.74 9.21
N ALA A 126 9.17 -16.83 8.73
CA ALA A 126 9.85 -17.76 7.82
C ALA A 126 9.74 -17.36 6.34
N ASN A 127 8.82 -16.46 5.98
CA ASN A 127 8.53 -16.12 4.59
C ASN A 127 8.70 -14.62 4.27
N GLU A 128 8.88 -13.76 5.26
CA GLU A 128 9.25 -12.35 5.08
C GLU A 128 10.78 -12.19 5.11
N PRO A 129 11.36 -11.35 4.22
CA PRO A 129 12.79 -11.10 4.15
C PRO A 129 13.35 -10.23 5.30
#